data_AF-A0A7C5IAP5-F1
#
_entry.id   AF-A0A7C5IAP5-F1
#
_cell.length_a   1.000
_cell.length_b   1.000
_cell.length_c   1.000
_cell.angle_alpha   90.00
_cell.angle_beta   90.00
_cell.angle_gamma   90.00
#
_symmetry.space_group_name_H-M   'P 1'
#
loop_
_entity.id
_entity.type
_entity.pdbx_description
1 polymer ?
#
loop_
_entity_poly.entity_id
_entity_poly.type
_entity_poly.pdbx_seq_one_letter_code
_entity_poly.pdbx_strand_id
1 'polypeptide(L)'
;LEEWKIYGKYAPIQCDATHPCPDTPCMTWVCLNPGPSGQCKYTPFNCDDGDACTTDSCDPATNQCVHKAKSSCSCTTHADCESPDDVCLKVGTDQACSVGDTCQCTPICPANEPTCKPLYVLAGLPMNIPDNNPLGASLTRTVVSAEAKGVLKRLWVKVQTEHPAMGDLKADLCHGGTCVTLHNHTGGSVPGFWHVYSYDPADGPGSLVDFLGLGVDGDWTLKLYDLVQGDSGKLLNWTLYVVTVDCFEDADCDDGNKCTVDTCDQEGLPVQVDALPLMGQPGGGGGTCKHTAIQCAPSSDPCFGEQCNPSTGQCEPMAQPNGTPCDDHLFCTVNDTCQNGQCRSGPARDCSSLNDPKHCVVGSCNEDLDLCVQTQAPENSVCDDNNVCTDVDRCNAQGQCIGSVTPPGVCPCQTDLDCDDKDLCNGTMKCDLNTHMCVVDQGPKDCGPASGPCKVMRCIPSTGQCVEQNALPGTPCEDGLYCTVGDTCQLGGVCQGTGTRTALP
;
A
#
# COMPACT_ATOMS: atom_id res chain seq x y z
N LEU A 1 -14.02 -36.04 -29.83
CA LEU A 1 -12.63 -35.75 -30.26
C LEU A 1 -12.01 -34.91 -29.17
N GLU A 2 -11.57 -35.54 -28.08
CA GLU A 2 -10.91 -34.84 -26.97
C GLU A 2 -9.42 -35.10 -27.07
N GLU A 3 -8.62 -34.05 -26.84
CA GLU A 3 -7.15 -34.04 -26.81
C GLU A 3 -6.38 -33.90 -28.14
N TRP A 4 -6.60 -32.79 -28.86
CA TRP A 4 -5.54 -32.22 -29.68
C TRP A 4 -4.80 -31.13 -28.90
N LYS A 5 -3.49 -31.30 -28.70
CA LYS A 5 -2.58 -30.25 -28.21
C LYS A 5 -1.68 -29.82 -29.36
N ILE A 6 -1.78 -28.55 -29.76
CA ILE A 6 -0.87 -27.94 -30.73
C ILE A 6 0.40 -27.53 -29.99
N TYR A 7 1.52 -28.17 -30.32
CA TYR A 7 2.85 -27.76 -29.87
C TYR A 7 3.54 -27.02 -31.01
N GLY A 8 3.56 -25.70 -30.95
CA GLY A 8 4.34 -24.85 -31.86
C GLY A 8 5.47 -24.17 -31.10
N LYS A 9 6.71 -24.20 -31.61
CA LYS A 9 7.73 -23.23 -31.21
C LYS A 9 7.39 -21.90 -31.86
N TYR A 10 6.89 -20.94 -31.08
CA TYR A 10 6.64 -19.58 -31.56
C TYR A 10 8.00 -18.88 -31.72
N ALA A 11 8.51 -18.81 -32.95
CA ALA A 11 9.58 -17.87 -33.27
C ALA A 11 8.92 -16.51 -33.52
N PRO A 12 9.25 -15.45 -32.76
CA PRO A 12 8.66 -14.14 -32.98
C PRO A 12 9.01 -13.65 -34.39
N ILE A 13 7.98 -13.29 -35.18
CA ILE A 13 8.17 -12.73 -36.51
C ILE A 13 8.85 -11.38 -36.34
N GLN A 14 10.08 -11.27 -36.86
CA GLN A 14 10.85 -10.04 -36.80
C GLN A 14 10.29 -9.04 -37.81
N CYS A 15 10.22 -7.77 -37.41
CA CYS A 15 9.77 -6.68 -38.27
C CYS A 15 10.69 -5.46 -38.14
N ASP A 16 10.87 -4.73 -39.23
CA ASP A 16 11.65 -3.48 -39.29
C ASP A 16 11.07 -2.53 -40.37
N ALA A 17 11.73 -1.40 -40.61
CA ALA A 17 11.28 -0.40 -41.58
C ALA A 17 11.24 -0.91 -43.04
N THR A 18 11.93 -2.00 -43.35
CA THR A 18 12.03 -2.64 -44.67
C THR A 18 11.34 -4.00 -44.75
N HIS A 19 11.00 -4.60 -43.60
CA HIS A 19 10.33 -5.89 -43.45
C HIS A 19 9.07 -5.72 -42.58
N PRO A 20 7.91 -5.37 -43.19
CA PRO A 20 6.63 -5.33 -42.49
C PRO A 20 6.20 -6.74 -42.06
N CYS A 21 5.34 -6.81 -41.05
CA CYS A 21 4.75 -8.08 -40.64
C CYS A 21 3.89 -8.66 -41.77
N PRO A 22 3.87 -9.99 -41.96
CA PRO A 22 3.01 -10.61 -42.95
C PRO A 22 1.55 -10.33 -42.62
N ASP A 23 0.80 -9.91 -43.62
CA ASP A 23 -0.63 -9.66 -43.48
C ASP A 23 -1.34 -10.97 -43.13
N THR A 24 -2.17 -10.91 -42.09
CA THR A 24 -3.03 -12.01 -41.67
C THR A 24 -4.47 -11.56 -41.84
N PRO A 25 -5.32 -12.38 -42.48
CA PRO A 25 -6.73 -12.03 -42.62
C PRO A 25 -7.36 -11.71 -41.27
N CYS A 26 -8.15 -10.64 -41.21
CA CYS A 26 -8.90 -10.21 -40.04
C CYS A 26 -8.08 -9.80 -38.83
N MET A 27 -6.82 -9.41 -39.04
CA MET A 27 -5.99 -8.82 -38.00
C MET A 27 -5.28 -7.57 -38.52
N THR A 28 -5.12 -6.59 -37.64
CA THR A 28 -4.15 -5.51 -37.82
C THR A 28 -2.85 -5.90 -37.13
N TRP A 29 -1.73 -5.33 -37.54
CA TRP A 29 -0.45 -5.57 -36.90
C TRP A 29 0.26 -4.26 -36.60
N VAL A 30 1.03 -4.28 -35.52
CA VAL A 30 2.00 -3.23 -35.20
C VAL A 30 3.35 -3.86 -34.97
N CYS A 31 4.41 -3.22 -35.49
CA CYS A 31 5.78 -3.61 -35.19
C CYS A 31 6.22 -2.94 -33.90
N LEU A 32 6.35 -3.73 -32.83
CA LEU A 32 6.89 -3.26 -31.56
C LEU A 32 8.42 -3.23 -31.66
N ASN A 33 9.04 -2.12 -31.26
CA ASN A 33 10.49 -1.91 -31.26
C ASN A 33 11.18 -2.11 -32.63
N PRO A 34 10.89 -1.25 -33.64
CA PRO A 34 11.41 -1.42 -35.00
C PRO A 34 12.94 -1.47 -35.05
N GLY A 35 13.51 -2.57 -35.54
CA GLY A 35 14.96 -2.82 -35.57
C GLY A 35 15.30 -4.31 -35.51
N PRO A 36 16.56 -4.68 -35.18
CA PRO A 36 17.02 -6.08 -35.15
C PRO A 36 16.30 -7.00 -34.15
N SER A 37 15.42 -6.43 -33.32
CA SER A 37 14.65 -7.08 -32.27
C SER A 37 13.15 -6.81 -32.39
N GLY A 38 12.69 -6.26 -33.51
CA GLY A 38 11.28 -5.89 -33.70
C GLY A 38 10.37 -7.10 -33.65
N GLN A 39 9.18 -6.96 -33.08
CA GLN A 39 8.21 -8.04 -32.95
C GLN A 39 6.83 -7.63 -33.45
N CYS A 40 6.24 -8.48 -34.28
CA CYS A 40 4.86 -8.31 -34.75
C CYS A 40 3.86 -8.59 -33.63
N LYS A 41 3.05 -7.58 -33.28
CA LYS A 41 1.86 -7.74 -32.45
C LYS A 41 0.63 -7.65 -33.33
N TYR A 42 -0.12 -8.74 -33.45
CA TYR A 42 -1.38 -8.79 -34.16
C TYR A 42 -2.54 -8.48 -33.21
N THR A 43 -3.51 -7.69 -33.68
CA THR A 43 -4.76 -7.39 -32.97
C THR A 43 -5.92 -7.73 -33.90
N PRO A 44 -6.90 -8.56 -33.48
CA PRO A 44 -8.09 -8.82 -34.29
C PRO A 44 -8.75 -7.53 -34.76
N PHE A 45 -9.27 -7.53 -35.98
CA PHE A 45 -10.04 -6.41 -36.52
C PHE A 45 -11.27 -6.20 -35.64
N ASN A 46 -11.47 -4.99 -35.11
CA ASN A 46 -12.73 -4.67 -34.46
C ASN A 46 -13.75 -4.34 -35.55
N CYS A 47 -14.67 -5.28 -35.79
CA CYS A 47 -15.77 -5.12 -36.73
C CYS A 47 -17.09 -4.74 -36.07
N ASP A 48 -17.10 -4.44 -34.77
CA ASP A 48 -18.29 -3.94 -34.07
C ASP A 48 -18.74 -2.61 -34.68
N ASP A 49 -19.92 -2.58 -35.29
CA ASP A 49 -20.54 -1.36 -35.83
C ASP A 49 -21.38 -0.60 -34.79
N GLY A 50 -21.43 -1.11 -33.55
CA GLY A 50 -22.22 -0.58 -32.46
C GLY A 50 -23.71 -0.93 -32.56
N ASP A 51 -24.12 -1.70 -33.56
CA ASP A 51 -25.48 -2.19 -33.71
C ASP A 51 -25.60 -3.60 -33.09
N ALA A 52 -26.26 -3.72 -31.93
CA ALA A 52 -26.48 -5.02 -31.30
C ALA A 52 -27.29 -5.99 -32.19
N CYS A 53 -27.95 -5.44 -33.22
CA CYS A 53 -28.81 -6.12 -34.16
C CYS A 53 -28.07 -6.76 -35.35
N THR A 54 -26.75 -6.62 -35.42
CA THR A 54 -25.89 -7.29 -36.39
C THR A 54 -24.98 -8.30 -35.68
N THR A 55 -24.68 -9.40 -36.36
CA THR A 55 -23.56 -10.27 -35.98
C THR A 55 -22.37 -9.79 -36.77
N ASP A 56 -21.45 -9.14 -36.06
CA ASP A 56 -20.25 -8.58 -36.63
C ASP A 56 -19.14 -9.61 -36.68
N SER A 57 -18.63 -9.84 -37.87
CA SER A 57 -17.51 -10.74 -38.09
C SER A 57 -16.65 -10.20 -39.22
N CYS A 58 -15.35 -10.46 -39.15
CA CYS A 58 -14.50 -10.21 -40.30
C CYS A 58 -14.49 -11.46 -41.18
N ASP A 59 -14.74 -11.29 -42.48
CA ASP A 59 -14.63 -12.35 -43.48
C ASP A 59 -13.15 -12.53 -43.89
N PRO A 60 -12.52 -13.68 -43.60
CA PRO A 60 -11.11 -13.92 -43.92
C PRO A 60 -10.82 -13.96 -45.42
N ALA A 61 -11.82 -14.19 -46.27
CA ALA A 61 -11.63 -14.24 -47.73
C ALA A 61 -11.56 -12.84 -48.36
N THR A 62 -12.28 -11.88 -47.79
CA THR A 62 -12.38 -10.51 -48.32
C THR A 62 -11.63 -9.48 -47.47
N ASN A 63 -11.23 -9.84 -46.25
CA ASN A 63 -10.60 -8.98 -45.26
C ASN A 63 -11.43 -7.72 -44.94
N GLN A 64 -12.76 -7.86 -44.99
CA GLN A 64 -13.74 -6.81 -44.71
C GLN A 64 -14.66 -7.21 -43.55
N CYS A 65 -15.17 -6.20 -42.85
CA CYS A 65 -16.21 -6.41 -41.85
C CYS A 65 -17.53 -6.78 -42.53
N VAL A 66 -18.16 -7.82 -42.01
CA VAL A 66 -19.47 -8.31 -42.40
C VAL A 66 -20.39 -8.18 -41.20
N HIS A 67 -21.41 -7.34 -41.36
CA HIS A 67 -22.44 -7.07 -40.38
C HIS A 67 -23.71 -7.80 -40.82
N LYS A 68 -23.87 -9.05 -40.38
CA LYS A 68 -25.03 -9.84 -40.79
C LYS A 68 -26.19 -9.49 -39.87
N ALA A 69 -27.23 -8.85 -40.41
CA ALA A 69 -28.45 -8.58 -39.67
C ALA A 69 -28.96 -9.86 -39.00
N LYS A 70 -29.09 -9.84 -37.68
CA LYS A 70 -29.66 -10.94 -36.92
C LYS A 70 -31.16 -10.99 -37.20
N SER A 71 -31.70 -12.20 -37.34
CA SER A 71 -33.17 -12.33 -37.46
C SER A 71 -33.89 -11.95 -36.16
N SER A 72 -33.14 -11.87 -35.05
CA SER A 72 -33.57 -11.53 -33.69
C SER A 72 -33.91 -10.06 -33.43
N CYS A 73 -33.77 -9.16 -34.41
CA CYS A 73 -34.16 -7.74 -34.24
C CYS A 73 -35.67 -7.53 -34.16
N SER A 74 -36.44 -8.53 -34.55
CA SER A 74 -37.87 -8.65 -34.27
C SER A 74 -38.12 -10.02 -33.70
N CYS A 75 -38.78 -10.09 -32.55
CA CYS A 75 -39.10 -11.33 -31.88
C CYS A 75 -40.57 -11.34 -31.48
N THR A 76 -41.13 -12.53 -31.31
CA THR A 76 -42.49 -12.74 -30.79
C THR A 76 -42.47 -13.53 -29.50
N THR A 77 -41.49 -14.43 -29.35
CA THR A 77 -41.25 -15.23 -28.16
C THR A 77 -39.78 -15.16 -27.78
N HIS A 78 -39.45 -15.51 -26.54
CA HIS A 78 -38.05 -15.59 -26.10
C HIS A 78 -37.23 -16.65 -26.86
N ALA A 79 -37.90 -17.60 -27.53
CA ALA A 79 -37.24 -18.61 -28.38
C ALA A 79 -36.75 -18.05 -29.71
N ASP A 80 -37.25 -16.90 -30.16
CA ASP A 80 -36.83 -16.26 -31.41
C ASP A 80 -35.46 -15.58 -31.28
N CYS A 81 -34.95 -15.41 -30.06
CA CYS A 81 -33.66 -14.78 -29.82
C CYS A 81 -32.51 -15.78 -30.02
N GLU A 82 -31.66 -15.49 -31.00
CA GLU A 82 -30.51 -16.34 -31.39
C GLU A 82 -29.46 -16.44 -30.27
N SER A 83 -29.27 -15.36 -29.50
CA SER A 83 -28.36 -15.34 -28.36
C SER A 83 -28.97 -16.07 -27.16
N PRO A 84 -28.24 -16.99 -26.51
CA PRO A 84 -28.73 -17.69 -25.33
C PRO A 84 -28.98 -16.75 -24.14
N ASP A 85 -28.35 -15.57 -24.14
CA ASP A 85 -28.42 -14.57 -23.06
C ASP A 85 -29.35 -13.40 -23.37
N ASP A 86 -30.13 -13.49 -24.45
CA ASP A 86 -31.12 -12.49 -24.80
C ASP A 86 -32.55 -12.91 -24.40
N VAL A 87 -33.40 -11.91 -24.25
CA VAL A 87 -34.83 -12.01 -23.95
C VAL A 87 -35.62 -11.14 -24.94
N CYS A 88 -36.77 -11.64 -25.36
CA CYS A 88 -37.68 -10.89 -26.23
C CYS A 88 -38.57 -9.95 -25.40
N LEU A 89 -38.31 -8.65 -25.45
CA LEU A 89 -39.08 -7.65 -24.70
C LEU A 89 -39.70 -6.61 -25.63
N LYS A 90 -40.80 -6.01 -25.16
CA LYS A 90 -41.43 -4.87 -25.84
C LYS A 90 -40.51 -3.66 -25.80
N VAL A 91 -40.29 -3.04 -26.96
CA VAL A 91 -39.33 -1.92 -27.12
C VAL A 91 -39.63 -0.79 -26.13
N GLY A 92 -38.62 -0.42 -25.34
CA GLY A 92 -38.70 0.66 -24.35
C GLY A 92 -39.32 0.27 -23.01
N THR A 93 -39.56 -1.02 -22.75
CA THR A 93 -40.14 -1.52 -21.49
C THR A 93 -39.52 -2.85 -21.07
N ASP A 94 -39.63 -3.20 -19.79
CA ASP A 94 -39.22 -4.51 -19.24
C ASP A 94 -40.37 -5.54 -19.28
N GLN A 95 -41.28 -5.41 -20.25
CA GLN A 95 -42.47 -6.28 -20.39
C GLN A 95 -42.24 -7.36 -21.45
N ALA A 96 -42.65 -8.59 -21.12
CA ALA A 96 -42.69 -9.70 -22.07
C ALA A 96 -43.54 -9.34 -23.31
N CYS A 97 -43.11 -9.81 -24.47
CA CYS A 97 -43.76 -9.49 -25.74
C CYS A 97 -45.17 -10.10 -25.82
N SER A 98 -46.16 -9.31 -26.22
CA SER A 98 -47.52 -9.78 -26.53
C SER A 98 -47.89 -9.57 -27.99
N VAL A 99 -48.94 -10.27 -28.45
CA VAL A 99 -49.42 -10.15 -29.84
C VAL A 99 -49.81 -8.70 -30.14
N GLY A 100 -49.12 -8.09 -31.11
CA GLY A 100 -49.33 -6.71 -31.54
C GLY A 100 -48.33 -5.70 -30.98
N ASP A 101 -47.43 -6.12 -30.09
CA ASP A 101 -46.32 -5.29 -29.63
C ASP A 101 -45.19 -5.24 -30.68
N THR A 102 -44.42 -4.15 -30.66
CA THR A 102 -43.13 -4.10 -31.34
C THR A 102 -42.07 -4.55 -30.34
N CYS A 103 -41.42 -5.68 -30.60
CA CYS A 103 -40.50 -6.32 -29.68
C CYS A 103 -39.13 -6.54 -30.33
N GLN A 104 -38.11 -6.61 -29.48
CA GLN A 104 -36.72 -6.80 -29.89
C GLN A 104 -36.04 -7.73 -28.88
N CYS A 105 -35.05 -8.50 -29.35
CA CYS A 105 -34.18 -9.24 -28.44
C CYS A 105 -33.20 -8.27 -27.77
N THR A 106 -33.23 -8.26 -26.44
CA THR A 106 -32.31 -7.48 -25.60
C THR A 106 -31.54 -8.40 -24.67
N PRO A 107 -30.33 -8.05 -24.24
CA PRO A 107 -29.62 -8.80 -23.21
C PRO A 107 -30.47 -8.96 -21.93
N ILE A 108 -30.46 -10.14 -21.33
CA ILE A 108 -31.17 -10.43 -20.06
C ILE A 108 -30.64 -9.56 -18.94
N CYS A 109 -29.31 -9.40 -18.89
CA CYS A 109 -28.64 -8.45 -18.02
C CYS A 109 -28.83 -7.02 -18.57
N PRO A 110 -29.66 -6.18 -17.93
CA PRO A 110 -29.95 -4.86 -18.45
C PRO A 110 -28.76 -3.91 -18.26
N ALA A 111 -28.65 -2.90 -19.12
CA ALA A 111 -27.52 -1.94 -19.10
C ALA A 111 -27.38 -1.15 -17.79
N ASN A 112 -28.44 -1.06 -16.99
CA ASN A 112 -28.44 -0.41 -15.66
C ASN A 112 -27.91 -1.32 -14.53
N GLU A 113 -27.64 -2.60 -14.80
CA GLU A 113 -27.04 -3.55 -13.85
C GLU A 113 -25.76 -4.16 -14.45
N PRO A 114 -24.67 -3.38 -14.55
CA PRO A 114 -23.44 -3.82 -15.22
C PRO A 114 -22.71 -4.97 -14.50
N THR A 115 -23.04 -5.22 -13.22
CA THR A 115 -22.51 -6.34 -12.44
C THR A 115 -23.30 -7.63 -12.63
N CYS A 116 -24.40 -7.59 -13.40
CA CYS A 116 -25.16 -8.77 -13.77
C CYS A 116 -24.29 -9.71 -14.60
N LYS A 117 -24.26 -10.99 -14.22
CA LYS A 117 -23.51 -12.02 -14.95
C LYS A 117 -24.27 -13.33 -15.04
N PRO A 118 -24.13 -14.05 -16.16
CA PRO A 118 -24.68 -15.38 -16.32
C PRO A 118 -23.87 -16.42 -15.53
N LEU A 119 -24.58 -17.40 -15.00
CA LEU A 119 -24.08 -18.55 -14.27
C LEU A 119 -24.60 -19.80 -14.98
N TYR A 120 -23.84 -20.27 -15.96
CA TYR A 120 -24.23 -21.37 -16.85
C TYR A 120 -24.10 -22.74 -16.19
N VAL A 121 -24.96 -23.67 -16.59
CA VAL A 121 -24.88 -25.07 -16.20
C VAL A 121 -23.87 -25.79 -17.10
N LEU A 122 -22.83 -26.35 -16.49
CA LEU A 122 -21.67 -26.86 -17.22
C LEU A 122 -21.79 -28.34 -17.63
N ALA A 123 -22.73 -29.08 -17.06
CA ALA A 123 -22.91 -30.51 -17.31
C ALA A 123 -24.34 -30.98 -17.02
N GLY A 124 -24.71 -32.15 -17.53
CA GLY A 124 -26.01 -32.79 -17.24
C GLY A 124 -27.18 -32.35 -18.13
N LEU A 125 -26.90 -31.60 -19.20
CA LEU A 125 -27.88 -31.19 -20.21
C LEU A 125 -27.61 -31.86 -21.57
N PRO A 126 -28.64 -32.14 -22.38
CA PRO A 126 -30.06 -32.04 -22.03
C PRO A 126 -30.48 -33.14 -21.03
N MET A 127 -31.35 -32.80 -20.09
CA MET A 127 -31.86 -33.73 -19.08
C MET A 127 -33.26 -34.21 -19.46
N ASN A 128 -33.52 -35.51 -19.44
CA ASN A 128 -34.86 -36.04 -19.71
C ASN A 128 -35.83 -35.71 -18.56
N ILE A 129 -37.06 -35.32 -18.91
CA ILE A 129 -38.18 -35.14 -18.00
C ILE A 129 -39.06 -36.41 -18.10
N PRO A 130 -39.12 -37.22 -17.04
CA PRO A 130 -39.86 -38.49 -17.06
C PRO A 130 -41.38 -38.27 -17.00
N ASP A 131 -42.10 -38.90 -17.93
CA ASP A 131 -43.57 -38.94 -18.03
C ASP A 131 -44.23 -39.40 -16.70
N ASN A 132 -45.27 -38.68 -16.28
CA ASN A 132 -46.10 -38.98 -15.10
C ASN A 132 -45.31 -39.43 -13.86
N ASN A 133 -44.26 -38.68 -13.52
CA ASN A 133 -43.36 -39.03 -12.43
C ASN A 133 -43.40 -37.97 -11.31
N PRO A 134 -43.98 -38.28 -10.15
CA PRO A 134 -44.08 -37.34 -9.03
C PRO A 134 -42.74 -37.03 -8.35
N LEU A 135 -41.69 -37.83 -8.59
CA LEU A 135 -40.34 -37.51 -8.11
C LEU A 135 -39.64 -36.47 -9.00
N GLY A 136 -40.12 -36.29 -10.24
CA GLY A 136 -39.52 -35.42 -11.23
C GLY A 136 -38.10 -35.82 -11.61
N ALA A 137 -37.43 -34.92 -12.32
CA ALA A 137 -36.01 -34.93 -12.60
C ALA A 137 -35.40 -33.61 -12.11
N SER A 138 -34.20 -33.68 -11.52
CA SER A 138 -33.53 -32.52 -10.94
C SER A 138 -32.12 -32.37 -11.46
N LEU A 139 -31.74 -31.14 -11.76
CA LEU A 139 -30.37 -30.80 -12.10
C LEU A 139 -29.85 -29.74 -11.13
N THR A 140 -28.74 -30.04 -10.47
CA THR A 140 -28.09 -29.12 -9.52
C THR A 140 -26.88 -28.46 -10.16
N ARG A 141 -26.80 -27.14 -9.99
CA ARG A 141 -25.63 -26.33 -10.29
C ARG A 141 -25.04 -25.82 -8.96
N THR A 142 -23.82 -26.25 -8.64
CA THR A 142 -23.07 -25.76 -7.48
C THR A 142 -22.32 -24.48 -7.87
N VAL A 143 -22.71 -23.34 -7.31
CA VAL A 143 -21.99 -22.07 -7.41
C VAL A 143 -20.87 -22.07 -6.37
N VAL A 144 -19.65 -21.74 -6.78
CA VAL A 144 -18.53 -21.53 -5.85
C VAL A 144 -18.22 -20.04 -5.71
N SER A 145 -17.66 -19.63 -4.58
CA SER A 145 -17.34 -18.23 -4.28
C SER A 145 -16.41 -17.55 -5.30
N ALA A 146 -15.57 -18.34 -5.99
CA ALA A 146 -14.73 -17.84 -7.09
C ALA A 146 -15.53 -17.42 -8.33
N GLU A 147 -16.71 -18.01 -8.56
CA GLU A 147 -17.60 -17.65 -9.67
C GLU A 147 -18.49 -16.47 -9.29
N ALA A 148 -19.11 -16.52 -8.11
CA ALA A 148 -19.95 -15.46 -7.55
C ALA A 148 -19.87 -15.50 -6.03
N LYS A 149 -19.68 -14.32 -5.41
CA LYS A 149 -19.64 -14.12 -3.97
C LYS A 149 -20.65 -13.03 -3.60
N GLY A 150 -21.09 -13.06 -2.35
CA GLY A 150 -21.96 -12.07 -1.74
C GLY A 150 -23.40 -12.55 -1.69
N VAL A 151 -24.29 -11.63 -1.38
CA VAL A 151 -25.72 -11.86 -1.25
C VAL A 151 -26.46 -11.44 -2.53
N LEU A 152 -27.54 -12.14 -2.85
CA LEU A 152 -28.33 -11.88 -4.05
C LEU A 152 -29.10 -10.56 -3.94
N LYS A 153 -28.81 -9.62 -4.84
CA LYS A 153 -29.57 -8.37 -5.01
C LYS A 153 -30.65 -8.50 -6.08
N ARG A 154 -30.36 -9.19 -7.18
CA ARG A 154 -31.33 -9.50 -8.24
C ARG A 154 -31.03 -10.85 -8.86
N LEU A 155 -32.09 -11.49 -9.35
CA LEU A 155 -32.05 -12.80 -9.98
C LEU A 155 -32.97 -12.81 -11.21
N TRP A 156 -32.43 -13.26 -12.34
CA TRP A 156 -33.20 -13.73 -13.48
C TRP A 156 -32.91 -15.23 -13.67
N VAL A 157 -33.91 -15.97 -14.12
CA VAL A 157 -33.75 -17.40 -14.40
C VAL A 157 -34.30 -17.69 -15.78
N LYS A 158 -33.44 -18.11 -16.71
CA LYS A 158 -33.88 -18.58 -18.02
C LYS A 158 -34.01 -20.09 -17.98
N VAL A 159 -35.16 -20.62 -18.39
CA VAL A 159 -35.41 -22.07 -18.46
C VAL A 159 -35.95 -22.40 -19.85
N GLN A 160 -35.35 -23.40 -20.49
CA GLN A 160 -35.67 -23.84 -21.84
C GLN A 160 -36.02 -25.32 -21.83
N THR A 161 -37.27 -25.64 -22.16
CA THR A 161 -37.75 -27.02 -22.24
C THR A 161 -38.25 -27.36 -23.64
N GLU A 162 -38.17 -28.65 -23.96
CA GLU A 162 -38.84 -29.26 -25.10
C GLU A 162 -39.84 -30.27 -24.53
N HIS A 163 -41.13 -30.01 -24.68
CA HIS A 163 -42.20 -30.91 -24.23
C HIS A 163 -43.43 -30.74 -25.14
N PRO A 164 -44.22 -31.78 -25.43
CA PRO A 164 -45.43 -31.64 -26.24
C PRO A 164 -46.49 -30.72 -25.64
N ALA A 165 -46.64 -30.70 -24.32
CA ALA A 165 -47.61 -29.88 -23.59
C ALA A 165 -47.02 -29.21 -22.34
N MET A 166 -46.89 -27.89 -22.35
CA MET A 166 -46.37 -27.07 -21.24
C MET A 166 -47.24 -27.19 -19.99
N GLY A 167 -48.54 -27.41 -20.15
CA GLY A 167 -49.50 -27.59 -19.06
C GLY A 167 -49.29 -28.86 -18.22
N ASP A 168 -48.49 -29.80 -18.71
CA ASP A 168 -48.18 -31.02 -17.96
C ASP A 168 -46.98 -30.81 -17.03
N LEU A 169 -46.21 -29.75 -17.29
CA LEU A 169 -44.98 -29.47 -16.58
C LEU A 169 -45.21 -28.70 -15.29
N LYS A 170 -44.36 -28.98 -14.31
CA LYS A 170 -44.10 -28.13 -13.13
C LYS A 170 -42.60 -27.91 -13.01
N ALA A 171 -42.18 -26.71 -12.61
CA ALA A 171 -40.78 -26.37 -12.40
C ALA A 171 -40.59 -25.71 -11.02
N ASP A 172 -39.73 -26.28 -10.17
CA ASP A 172 -39.35 -25.71 -8.87
C ASP A 172 -37.85 -25.38 -8.88
N LEU A 173 -37.50 -24.16 -8.47
CA LEU A 173 -36.11 -23.77 -8.21
C LEU A 173 -35.88 -23.73 -6.71
N CYS A 174 -34.79 -24.33 -6.24
CA CYS A 174 -34.43 -24.37 -4.83
C CYS A 174 -32.98 -23.93 -4.60
N HIS A 175 -32.76 -23.16 -3.53
CA HIS A 175 -31.45 -22.73 -3.07
C HIS A 175 -31.48 -22.30 -1.60
N GLY A 176 -30.45 -22.64 -0.81
CA GLY A 176 -30.36 -22.20 0.59
C GLY A 176 -31.52 -22.65 1.49
N GLY A 177 -32.24 -23.71 1.11
CA GLY A 177 -33.46 -24.17 1.81
C GLY A 177 -34.75 -23.46 1.36
N THR A 178 -34.66 -22.38 0.59
CA THR A 178 -35.80 -21.72 -0.05
C THR A 178 -36.13 -22.42 -1.37
N CYS A 179 -37.42 -22.59 -1.67
CA CYS A 179 -37.90 -23.15 -2.93
C CYS A 179 -39.06 -22.32 -3.48
N VAL A 180 -39.01 -22.01 -4.77
CA VAL A 180 -40.01 -21.24 -5.51
C VAL A 180 -40.49 -22.06 -6.70
N THR A 181 -41.80 -22.13 -6.89
CA THR A 181 -42.37 -22.74 -8.09
C THR A 181 -42.40 -21.72 -9.21
N LEU A 182 -41.56 -21.95 -10.22
CA LEU A 182 -41.44 -21.10 -11.40
C LEU A 182 -42.59 -21.33 -12.38
N HIS A 183 -42.96 -22.59 -12.60
CA HIS A 183 -44.03 -22.99 -13.53
C HIS A 183 -44.92 -24.04 -12.87
N ASN A 184 -46.23 -23.96 -13.06
CA ASN A 184 -47.21 -24.82 -12.41
C ASN A 184 -48.40 -25.12 -13.32
N HIS A 185 -48.21 -26.03 -14.27
CA HIS A 185 -49.27 -26.55 -15.15
C HIS A 185 -49.99 -25.49 -16.00
N THR A 186 -49.31 -24.40 -16.35
CA THR A 186 -49.90 -23.33 -17.17
C THR A 186 -49.67 -23.57 -18.67
N GLY A 187 -50.58 -23.01 -19.49
CA GLY A 187 -50.53 -22.99 -20.96
C GLY A 187 -50.79 -24.29 -21.73
N GLY A 188 -51.34 -25.32 -21.10
CA GLY A 188 -52.04 -26.42 -21.78
C GLY A 188 -51.18 -27.14 -22.83
N SER A 189 -51.72 -27.32 -24.04
CA SER A 189 -51.04 -28.05 -25.13
C SER A 189 -50.00 -27.24 -25.92
N VAL A 190 -49.55 -26.09 -25.41
CA VAL A 190 -48.44 -25.34 -26.02
C VAL A 190 -47.14 -26.13 -25.84
N PRO A 191 -46.30 -26.32 -26.87
CA PRO A 191 -45.09 -27.11 -26.72
C PRO A 191 -44.02 -26.43 -25.85
N GLY A 192 -43.72 -27.02 -24.70
CA GLY A 192 -42.66 -26.60 -23.79
C GLY A 192 -42.75 -25.14 -23.37
N PHE A 193 -41.69 -24.65 -22.72
CA PHE A 193 -41.59 -23.26 -22.33
C PHE A 193 -40.16 -22.75 -22.34
N TRP A 194 -40.05 -21.49 -22.73
CA TRP A 194 -38.80 -20.74 -22.86
C TRP A 194 -38.97 -19.45 -22.09
N HIS A 195 -39.10 -19.55 -20.77
CA HIS A 195 -39.38 -18.39 -19.91
C HIS A 195 -38.10 -17.80 -19.32
N VAL A 196 -38.11 -16.49 -19.15
CA VAL A 196 -37.10 -15.72 -18.43
C VAL A 196 -37.79 -15.12 -17.20
N TYR A 197 -37.75 -15.87 -16.10
CA TYR A 197 -38.37 -15.47 -14.84
C TYR A 197 -37.69 -14.23 -14.29
N SER A 198 -38.54 -13.26 -13.91
CA SER A 198 -38.32 -11.84 -13.55
C SER A 198 -38.93 -10.89 -14.58
N TYR A 199 -38.90 -11.26 -15.88
CA TYR A 199 -39.70 -10.63 -16.94
C TYR A 199 -41.01 -11.39 -17.11
N ASP A 200 -40.94 -12.73 -17.06
CA ASP A 200 -42.10 -13.60 -16.95
C ASP A 200 -42.47 -13.81 -15.47
N PRO A 201 -43.76 -13.75 -15.12
CA PRO A 201 -44.21 -14.03 -13.76
C PRO A 201 -44.03 -15.51 -13.41
N ALA A 202 -43.58 -15.80 -12.20
CA ALA A 202 -43.60 -17.15 -11.66
C ALA A 202 -45.03 -17.54 -11.26
N ASP A 203 -45.41 -18.79 -11.51
CA ASP A 203 -46.76 -19.29 -11.19
C ASP A 203 -47.02 -19.45 -9.68
N GLY A 204 -45.96 -19.62 -8.89
CA GLY A 204 -46.02 -19.78 -7.44
C GLY A 204 -46.47 -21.18 -6.97
N PRO A 205 -46.32 -21.48 -5.67
CA PRO A 205 -46.06 -20.56 -4.57
C PRO A 205 -44.63 -19.99 -4.54
N GLY A 206 -44.51 -18.81 -3.92
CA GLY A 206 -43.26 -18.05 -3.84
C GLY A 206 -42.99 -17.16 -5.05
N SER A 207 -41.91 -16.40 -5.00
CA SER A 207 -41.42 -15.60 -6.13
C SER A 207 -39.90 -15.50 -6.08
N LEU A 208 -39.26 -15.07 -7.18
CA LEU A 208 -37.80 -14.87 -7.18
C LEU A 208 -37.30 -13.89 -6.10
N VAL A 209 -38.19 -13.05 -5.55
CA VAL A 209 -37.89 -12.14 -4.44
C VAL A 209 -37.50 -12.92 -3.17
N ASP A 210 -37.97 -14.15 -3.01
CA ASP A 210 -37.70 -14.98 -1.82
C ASP A 210 -36.23 -15.45 -1.75
N PHE A 211 -35.47 -15.32 -2.85
CA PHE A 211 -34.04 -15.58 -2.88
C PHE A 211 -33.18 -14.35 -2.58
N LEU A 212 -33.76 -13.14 -2.53
CA LEU A 212 -32.99 -11.92 -2.29
C LEU A 212 -32.44 -11.91 -0.87
N GLY A 213 -31.19 -11.47 -0.71
CA GLY A 213 -30.45 -11.49 0.55
C GLY A 213 -29.82 -12.84 0.89
N LEU A 214 -30.17 -13.92 0.20
CA LEU A 214 -29.46 -15.20 0.39
C LEU A 214 -28.06 -15.12 -0.25
N GLY A 215 -27.09 -15.80 0.36
CA GLY A 215 -25.78 -16.02 -0.25
C GLY A 215 -25.93 -16.68 -1.62
N VAL A 216 -25.17 -16.25 -2.62
CA VAL A 216 -25.29 -16.80 -3.99
C VAL A 216 -24.61 -18.17 -4.13
N ASP A 217 -23.63 -18.46 -3.28
CA ASP A 217 -22.82 -19.68 -3.31
C ASP A 217 -23.56 -20.89 -2.75
N GLY A 218 -23.20 -22.07 -3.25
CA GLY A 218 -23.84 -23.32 -2.90
C GLY A 218 -24.73 -23.87 -4.01
N ASP A 219 -25.57 -24.83 -3.64
CA ASP A 219 -26.32 -25.64 -4.59
C ASP A 219 -27.62 -24.94 -5.01
N TRP A 220 -27.76 -24.72 -6.32
CA TRP A 220 -28.99 -24.33 -6.99
C TRP A 220 -29.57 -25.53 -7.71
N THR A 221 -30.78 -25.95 -7.34
CA THR A 221 -31.42 -27.12 -7.94
C THR A 221 -32.68 -26.72 -8.68
N LEU A 222 -32.71 -26.96 -9.99
CA LEU A 222 -33.94 -26.90 -10.78
C LEU A 222 -34.55 -28.30 -10.84
N LYS A 223 -35.80 -28.43 -10.39
CA LYS A 223 -36.59 -29.66 -10.47
C LYS A 223 -37.72 -29.49 -11.46
N LEU A 224 -37.85 -30.44 -12.38
CA LEU A 224 -38.92 -30.49 -13.37
C LEU A 224 -39.73 -31.76 -13.19
N TYR A 225 -41.04 -31.61 -13.30
CA TYR A 225 -41.99 -32.70 -13.20
C TYR A 225 -42.84 -32.70 -14.45
N ASP A 226 -43.15 -33.90 -14.94
CA ASP A 226 -44.32 -34.14 -15.76
C ASP A 226 -45.28 -34.97 -14.90
N LEU A 227 -46.46 -34.41 -14.61
CA LEU A 227 -47.46 -35.02 -13.73
C LEU A 227 -48.71 -35.49 -14.47
N VAL A 228 -48.68 -35.45 -15.80
CA VAL A 228 -49.76 -35.94 -16.66
C VAL A 228 -49.22 -37.11 -17.47
N GLN A 229 -50.07 -38.07 -17.81
CA GLN A 229 -49.65 -39.24 -18.56
C GLN A 229 -49.69 -38.98 -20.06
N GLY A 230 -48.60 -39.33 -20.75
CA GLY A 230 -48.59 -39.59 -22.20
C GLY A 230 -47.52 -38.83 -22.98
N ASP A 231 -46.96 -37.78 -22.39
CA ASP A 231 -45.94 -36.96 -22.99
C ASP A 231 -44.60 -37.13 -22.24
N SER A 232 -43.51 -36.81 -22.90
CA SER A 232 -42.20 -36.77 -22.25
C SER A 232 -41.38 -35.69 -22.93
N GLY A 233 -40.42 -35.12 -22.20
CA GLY A 233 -39.65 -34.01 -22.73
C GLY A 233 -38.25 -33.93 -22.17
N LYS A 234 -37.62 -32.79 -22.42
CA LYS A 234 -36.25 -32.51 -22.03
C LYS A 234 -36.12 -31.09 -21.51
N LEU A 235 -35.30 -30.94 -20.49
CA LEU A 235 -34.67 -29.67 -20.16
C LEU A 235 -33.49 -29.49 -21.12
N LEU A 236 -33.59 -28.51 -22.00
CA LEU A 236 -32.54 -28.18 -22.96
C LEU A 236 -31.46 -27.34 -22.28
N ASN A 237 -31.87 -26.31 -21.54
CA ASN A 237 -30.95 -25.44 -20.84
C ASN A 237 -31.63 -24.71 -19.67
N TRP A 238 -30.85 -24.31 -18.68
CA TRP A 238 -31.24 -23.27 -17.74
C TRP A 238 -30.02 -22.48 -17.25
N THR A 239 -30.21 -21.19 -17.03
CA THR A 239 -29.14 -20.25 -16.64
C THR A 239 -29.66 -19.32 -15.56
N LEU A 240 -28.84 -19.08 -14.55
CA LEU A 240 -29.08 -18.04 -13.55
C LEU A 240 -28.34 -16.78 -14.00
N TYR A 241 -28.99 -15.61 -13.92
CA TYR A 241 -28.32 -14.33 -14.07
C TYR A 241 -28.43 -13.61 -12.75
N VAL A 242 -27.30 -13.31 -12.15
CA VAL A 242 -27.25 -12.81 -10.78
C VAL A 242 -26.61 -11.44 -10.75
N VAL A 243 -27.19 -10.58 -9.92
CA VAL A 243 -26.51 -9.38 -9.42
C VAL A 243 -26.29 -9.62 -7.94
N THR A 244 -25.03 -9.56 -7.52
CA THR A 244 -24.66 -9.70 -6.11
C THR A 244 -24.12 -8.40 -5.56
N VAL A 245 -24.20 -8.29 -4.25
CA VAL A 245 -23.64 -7.22 -3.42
C VAL A 245 -22.92 -7.88 -2.26
N ASP A 246 -22.04 -7.17 -1.58
CA ASP A 246 -21.31 -7.77 -0.47
C ASP A 246 -22.24 -7.99 0.73
N CYS A 247 -23.20 -7.08 0.96
CA CYS A 247 -24.09 -7.11 2.11
C CYS A 247 -25.40 -6.33 1.90
N PHE A 248 -26.41 -6.63 2.72
CA PHE A 248 -27.58 -5.79 2.95
C PHE A 248 -27.65 -5.26 4.38
N GLU A 249 -27.13 -6.01 5.34
CA GLU A 249 -27.01 -5.63 6.75
C GLU A 249 -25.59 -5.89 7.28
N ASP A 250 -25.23 -5.25 8.38
CA ASP A 250 -23.90 -5.39 9.00
C ASP A 250 -23.58 -6.85 9.35
N ALA A 251 -24.60 -7.66 9.68
CA ALA A 251 -24.46 -9.07 10.00
C ALA A 251 -23.97 -9.91 8.80
N ASP A 252 -24.22 -9.47 7.56
CA ASP A 252 -23.72 -10.15 6.36
C ASP A 252 -22.19 -9.97 6.20
N CYS A 253 -21.62 -8.94 6.84
CA CYS A 253 -20.19 -8.62 6.78
C CYS A 253 -19.38 -9.21 7.93
N ASP A 254 -20.02 -9.92 8.88
CA ASP A 254 -19.32 -10.52 10.02
C ASP A 254 -18.33 -11.59 9.51
N ASP A 255 -17.04 -11.29 9.57
CA ASP A 255 -15.96 -12.21 9.19
C ASP A 255 -15.51 -13.10 10.37
N GLY A 256 -16.20 -13.00 11.50
CA GLY A 256 -15.90 -13.66 12.76
C GLY A 256 -14.74 -13.04 13.53
N ASN A 257 -14.13 -11.96 13.03
CA ASN A 257 -13.05 -11.25 13.69
C ASN A 257 -13.60 -10.21 14.66
N LYS A 258 -13.57 -10.56 15.96
CA LYS A 258 -14.03 -9.65 17.02
C LYS A 258 -13.20 -8.36 17.17
N CYS A 259 -12.07 -8.26 16.47
CA CYS A 259 -11.23 -7.07 16.45
C CYS A 259 -11.49 -6.15 15.25
N THR A 260 -12.52 -6.42 14.47
CA THR A 260 -13.07 -5.49 13.48
C THR A 260 -14.48 -5.09 13.87
N VAL A 261 -14.84 -3.87 13.49
CA VAL A 261 -16.23 -3.45 13.38
C VAL A 261 -16.60 -3.65 11.93
N ASP A 262 -17.49 -4.61 11.69
CA ASP A 262 -17.94 -4.96 10.36
C ASP A 262 -19.21 -4.17 10.06
N THR A 263 -19.16 -3.41 8.98
CA THR A 263 -20.25 -2.51 8.60
C THR A 263 -20.55 -2.68 7.12
N CYS A 264 -21.84 -2.70 6.80
CA CYS A 264 -22.33 -2.68 5.44
C CYS A 264 -22.46 -1.23 4.97
N ASP A 265 -21.41 -0.71 4.33
CA ASP A 265 -21.42 0.66 3.80
C ASP A 265 -22.29 0.71 2.54
N GLN A 266 -23.44 1.39 2.62
CA GLN A 266 -24.34 1.67 1.48
C GLN A 266 -23.97 2.96 0.72
N GLU A 267 -22.80 3.53 0.97
CA GLU A 267 -22.30 4.77 0.37
C GLU A 267 -22.02 4.56 -1.15
N GLY A 268 -23.02 4.85 -1.98
CA GLY A 268 -22.89 4.78 -3.44
C GLY A 268 -24.13 5.10 -4.27
N LEU A 269 -25.31 5.24 -3.66
CA LEU A 269 -26.52 5.73 -4.34
C LEU A 269 -26.99 7.02 -3.69
N PRO A 270 -27.38 8.05 -4.47
CA PRO A 270 -27.90 9.28 -3.91
C PRO A 270 -29.16 8.94 -3.11
N VAL A 271 -29.06 9.06 -1.79
CA VAL A 271 -30.18 9.02 -0.86
C VAL A 271 -31.13 10.14 -1.29
N GLN A 272 -32.23 9.80 -1.97
CA GLN A 272 -33.38 10.69 -2.01
C GLN A 272 -33.98 10.69 -0.61
N VAL A 273 -33.78 11.80 0.10
CA VAL A 273 -34.06 12.02 1.52
C VAL A 273 -35.55 11.96 1.93
N ASP A 274 -36.42 11.36 1.13
CA ASP A 274 -37.87 11.28 1.38
C ASP A 274 -38.45 9.85 1.42
N ALA A 275 -37.62 8.79 1.44
CA ALA A 275 -38.11 7.42 1.59
C ALA A 275 -38.09 6.95 3.06
N LEU A 276 -39.27 6.89 3.68
CA LEU A 276 -39.52 6.13 4.92
C LEU A 276 -38.98 4.68 4.79
N PRO A 277 -38.55 4.03 5.89
CA PRO A 277 -38.00 2.68 5.84
C PRO A 277 -39.10 1.68 5.47
N LEU A 278 -39.20 1.37 4.18
CA LEU A 278 -40.13 0.40 3.63
C LEU A 278 -39.43 -0.95 3.49
N MET A 279 -39.68 -1.78 4.48
CA MET A 279 -39.40 -3.21 4.49
C MET A 279 -40.20 -3.82 3.32
N GLY A 280 -39.53 -4.35 2.30
CA GLY A 280 -40.17 -5.13 1.23
C GLY A 280 -40.35 -4.48 -0.16
N GLN A 281 -39.44 -3.61 -0.63
CA GLN A 281 -39.34 -3.29 -2.07
C GLN A 281 -37.97 -3.68 -2.68
N PRO A 282 -37.93 -4.18 -3.94
CA PRO A 282 -36.74 -4.69 -4.64
C PRO A 282 -35.79 -3.60 -5.17
N GLY A 283 -35.52 -2.57 -4.34
CA GLY A 283 -34.75 -1.38 -4.71
C GLY A 283 -33.77 -0.87 -3.65
N GLY A 284 -33.60 -1.56 -2.52
CA GLY A 284 -32.54 -1.25 -1.57
C GLY A 284 -31.17 -1.52 -2.20
N GLY A 285 -30.34 -0.50 -2.36
CA GLY A 285 -28.98 -0.66 -2.87
C GLY A 285 -28.16 -1.47 -1.87
N GLY A 286 -27.77 -2.69 -2.25
CA GLY A 286 -26.83 -3.44 -1.42
C GLY A 286 -25.50 -2.70 -1.27
N GLY A 287 -24.83 -2.96 -0.15
CA GLY A 287 -23.62 -2.27 0.27
C GLY A 287 -22.34 -3.05 -0.05
N THR A 288 -21.23 -2.42 0.32
CA THR A 288 -19.88 -3.02 0.33
C THR A 288 -19.50 -3.31 1.77
N CYS A 289 -18.92 -4.49 2.03
CA CYS A 289 -18.46 -4.81 3.38
C CYS A 289 -17.19 -4.06 3.74
N LYS A 290 -17.20 -3.42 4.90
CA LYS A 290 -16.04 -2.73 5.46
C LYS A 290 -15.75 -3.27 6.86
N HIS A 291 -14.56 -3.80 7.02
CA HIS A 291 -14.06 -4.35 8.29
C HIS A 291 -13.07 -3.34 8.87
N THR A 292 -13.51 -2.55 9.84
CA THR A 292 -12.69 -1.48 10.43
C THR A 292 -12.01 -1.99 11.69
N ALA A 293 -10.69 -2.12 11.69
CA ALA A 293 -9.95 -2.59 12.86
C ALA A 293 -10.20 -1.70 14.09
N ILE A 294 -10.56 -2.32 15.21
CA ILE A 294 -10.73 -1.63 16.50
C ILE A 294 -9.42 -0.93 16.85
N GLN A 295 -9.48 0.41 16.88
CA GLN A 295 -8.37 1.24 17.31
C GLN A 295 -8.40 1.36 18.84
N CYS A 296 -7.48 0.67 19.50
CA CYS A 296 -7.31 0.81 20.93
C CYS A 296 -6.70 2.17 21.27
N ALA A 297 -7.14 2.76 22.38
CA ALA A 297 -6.55 4.01 22.86
C ALA A 297 -5.06 3.82 23.15
N PRO A 298 -4.20 4.81 22.86
CA PRO A 298 -2.79 4.72 23.22
C PRO A 298 -2.67 4.59 24.75
N SER A 299 -1.87 3.62 25.18
CA SER A 299 -1.51 3.44 26.59
C SER A 299 -0.79 4.68 27.12
N SER A 300 -1.03 5.02 28.39
CA SER A 300 -0.27 6.05 29.10
C SER A 300 1.12 5.56 29.54
N ASP A 301 1.35 4.25 29.56
CA ASP A 301 2.64 3.65 29.87
C ASP A 301 3.40 3.36 28.56
N PRO A 302 4.61 3.91 28.35
CA PRO A 302 5.40 3.72 27.12
C PRO A 302 5.85 2.27 26.90
N CYS A 303 5.85 1.43 27.94
CA CYS A 303 6.22 0.02 27.86
C CYS A 303 5.03 -0.92 27.68
N PHE A 304 3.81 -0.39 27.62
CA PHE A 304 2.63 -1.14 27.24
C PHE A 304 1.95 -0.48 26.03
N GLY A 305 1.45 -1.30 25.12
CA GLY A 305 0.46 -0.87 24.13
C GLY A 305 -0.87 -1.52 24.46
N GLU A 306 -1.96 -0.95 23.95
CA GLU A 306 -3.25 -1.63 23.94
C GLU A 306 -3.42 -2.31 22.58
N GLN A 307 -3.68 -3.60 22.57
CA GLN A 307 -3.99 -4.35 21.35
C GLN A 307 -5.31 -5.09 21.53
N CYS A 308 -6.10 -5.15 20.46
CA CYS A 308 -7.34 -5.92 20.50
C CYS A 308 -7.03 -7.41 20.54
N ASN A 309 -7.59 -8.12 21.51
CA ASN A 309 -7.51 -9.58 21.63
C ASN A 309 -8.55 -10.23 20.69
N PRO A 310 -8.13 -11.04 19.70
CA PRO A 310 -9.05 -11.65 18.72
C PRO A 310 -10.11 -12.59 19.32
N SER A 311 -9.89 -13.13 20.51
CA SER A 311 -10.83 -14.05 21.16
C SER A 311 -11.96 -13.32 21.90
N THR A 312 -11.66 -12.14 22.45
CA THR A 312 -12.58 -11.36 23.30
C THR A 312 -13.14 -10.13 22.59
N GLY A 313 -12.45 -9.60 21.57
CA GLY A 313 -12.78 -8.32 20.93
C GLY A 313 -12.48 -7.10 21.80
N GLN A 314 -11.73 -7.28 22.88
CA GLN A 314 -11.42 -6.23 23.84
C GLN A 314 -9.97 -5.79 23.69
N CYS A 315 -9.72 -4.49 23.90
CA CYS A 315 -8.38 -3.95 24.02
C CYS A 315 -7.76 -4.43 25.34
N GLU A 316 -6.66 -5.15 25.24
CA GLU A 316 -5.90 -5.68 26.38
C GLU A 316 -4.46 -5.14 26.35
N PRO A 317 -3.86 -4.91 27.52
CA PRO A 317 -2.51 -4.40 27.62
C PRO A 317 -1.51 -5.46 27.17
N MET A 318 -0.64 -5.08 26.24
CA MET A 318 0.45 -5.90 25.74
C MET A 318 1.78 -5.21 26.04
N ALA A 319 2.72 -5.95 26.63
CA ALA A 319 4.07 -5.45 26.84
C ALA A 319 4.74 -5.16 25.49
N GLN A 320 5.30 -3.96 25.37
CA GLN A 320 6.09 -3.57 24.20
C GLN A 320 7.37 -4.43 24.10
N PRO A 321 7.93 -4.59 22.89
CA PRO A 321 9.18 -5.32 22.70
C PRO A 321 10.31 -4.82 23.60
N ASN A 322 11.20 -5.74 24.02
CA ASN A 322 12.39 -5.36 24.75
C ASN A 322 13.26 -4.44 23.89
N GLY A 323 13.70 -3.31 24.46
CA GLY A 323 14.47 -2.29 23.74
C GLY A 323 13.64 -1.12 23.20
N THR A 324 12.30 -1.13 23.32
CA THR A 324 11.47 0.03 23.00
C THR A 324 11.87 1.23 23.86
N PRO A 325 12.10 2.42 23.28
CA PRO A 325 12.44 3.62 24.05
C PRO A 325 11.33 3.96 25.05
N CYS A 326 11.74 4.28 26.27
CA CYS A 326 10.87 4.82 27.30
C CYS A 326 11.62 5.93 28.05
N ASP A 327 10.94 6.57 28.98
CA ASP A 327 11.50 7.57 29.88
C ASP A 327 11.15 7.12 31.30
N ASP A 328 12.15 6.90 32.15
CA ASP A 328 11.94 6.52 33.55
C ASP A 328 11.69 7.72 34.47
N HIS A 329 11.57 8.92 33.88
CA HIS A 329 11.42 10.21 34.53
C HIS A 329 12.58 10.59 35.44
N LEU A 330 13.73 9.93 35.29
CA LEU A 330 14.96 10.32 35.96
C LEU A 330 15.82 11.15 35.00
N PHE A 331 16.32 12.29 35.46
CA PHE A 331 17.12 13.18 34.64
C PHE A 331 18.49 12.56 34.33
N CYS A 332 19.11 11.87 35.30
CA CYS A 332 20.48 11.36 35.17
C CYS A 332 20.62 10.08 34.36
N THR A 333 19.53 9.53 33.85
CA THR A 333 19.49 8.42 32.91
C THR A 333 19.14 8.95 31.53
N VAL A 334 19.68 8.33 30.50
CA VAL A 334 19.36 8.67 29.11
C VAL A 334 19.18 7.39 28.30
N ASN A 335 18.32 7.46 27.28
CA ASN A 335 18.02 6.32 26.40
C ASN A 335 17.48 5.10 27.18
N ASP A 336 16.49 5.31 28.04
CA ASP A 336 15.86 4.23 28.79
C ASP A 336 15.10 3.30 27.84
N THR A 337 15.03 2.03 28.23
CA THR A 337 14.41 1.00 27.37
C THR A 337 13.51 0.07 28.16
N CYS A 338 12.43 -0.35 27.53
CA CYS A 338 11.52 -1.33 28.10
C CYS A 338 12.20 -2.70 28.19
N GLN A 339 12.12 -3.34 29.35
CA GLN A 339 12.55 -4.71 29.58
C GLN A 339 11.48 -5.46 30.38
N ASN A 340 10.84 -6.46 29.77
CA ASN A 340 9.74 -7.24 30.35
C ASN A 340 8.58 -6.37 30.87
N GLY A 341 8.16 -5.35 30.10
CA GLY A 341 7.06 -4.46 30.45
C GLY A 341 7.40 -3.44 31.56
N GLN A 342 8.67 -3.22 31.87
CA GLN A 342 9.11 -2.17 32.79
C GLN A 342 10.13 -1.29 32.11
N CYS A 343 10.00 0.04 32.27
CA CYS A 343 11.03 0.95 31.80
C CYS A 343 12.28 0.80 32.66
N ARG A 344 13.41 0.50 32.03
CA ARG A 344 14.70 0.38 32.71
C ARG A 344 15.62 1.50 32.31
N SER A 345 16.19 2.12 33.34
CA SER A 345 17.23 3.13 33.30
C SER A 345 18.34 2.76 32.32
N GLY A 346 18.58 3.64 31.36
CA GLY A 346 19.66 3.56 30.41
C GLY A 346 21.01 4.00 31.01
N PRO A 347 22.02 4.25 30.18
CA PRO A 347 23.30 4.79 30.62
C PRO A 347 23.18 6.10 31.40
N ALA A 348 24.14 6.37 32.27
CA ALA A 348 24.22 7.64 32.98
C ALA A 348 24.42 8.82 32.02
N ARG A 349 23.74 9.94 32.28
CA ARG A 349 23.87 11.18 31.53
C ARG A 349 25.32 11.67 31.55
N ASP A 350 25.84 11.97 30.37
CA ASP A 350 27.19 12.49 30.22
C ASP A 350 27.27 13.96 30.68
N CYS A 351 27.96 14.19 31.78
CA CYS A 351 28.24 15.53 32.33
C CYS A 351 29.69 15.98 32.09
N SER A 352 30.45 15.30 31.22
CA SER A 352 31.87 15.57 30.99
C SER A 352 32.18 16.98 30.46
N SER A 353 31.18 17.69 29.94
CA SER A 353 31.29 19.10 29.54
C SER A 353 31.61 20.05 30.70
N LEU A 354 31.31 19.65 31.94
CA LEU A 354 31.64 20.41 33.15
C LEU A 354 32.98 20.01 33.77
N ASN A 355 33.70 19.06 33.15
CA ASN A 355 35.03 18.68 33.60
C ASN A 355 35.99 19.86 33.42
N ASP A 356 36.70 20.18 34.49
CA ASP A 356 37.81 21.14 34.46
C ASP A 356 39.07 20.43 34.97
N PRO A 357 39.90 19.89 34.03
CA PRO A 357 41.12 19.21 34.39
C PRO A 357 42.17 20.14 35.01
N LYS A 358 42.05 21.47 34.87
CA LYS A 358 42.97 22.42 35.54
C LYS A 358 42.65 22.58 37.01
N HIS A 359 41.37 22.48 37.36
CA HIS A 359 40.89 22.73 38.71
C HIS A 359 40.43 21.47 39.46
N CYS A 360 40.79 20.27 38.98
CA CYS A 360 40.40 19.02 39.61
C CYS A 360 38.88 18.92 39.84
N VAL A 361 38.11 19.32 38.83
CA VAL A 361 36.65 19.27 38.83
C VAL A 361 36.18 18.28 37.77
N VAL A 362 35.20 17.44 38.12
CA VAL A 362 34.47 16.59 37.18
C VAL A 362 32.98 16.89 37.24
N GLY A 363 32.31 16.85 36.09
CA GLY A 363 30.87 16.90 36.01
C GLY A 363 30.26 15.60 36.51
N SER A 364 29.35 15.72 37.46
CA SER A 364 28.53 14.61 37.96
C SER A 364 27.06 14.98 37.79
N CYS A 365 26.22 14.00 37.50
CA CYS A 365 24.80 14.25 37.36
C CYS A 365 24.12 14.26 38.74
N ASN A 366 23.27 15.26 39.00
CA ASN A 366 22.49 15.37 40.23
C ASN A 366 20.99 15.27 39.92
N GLU A 367 20.38 14.22 40.45
CA GLU A 367 18.97 13.90 40.26
C GLU A 367 18.03 14.83 41.04
N ASP A 368 18.43 15.30 42.23
CA ASP A 368 17.60 16.20 43.04
C ASP A 368 17.47 17.60 42.41
N LEU A 369 18.40 17.96 41.51
CA LEU A 369 18.47 19.27 40.87
C LEU A 369 18.17 19.24 39.37
N ASP A 370 17.92 18.05 38.79
CA ASP A 370 17.76 17.84 37.35
C ASP A 370 18.86 18.54 36.52
N LEU A 371 20.12 18.45 36.98
CA LEU A 371 21.23 19.18 36.37
C LEU A 371 22.57 18.45 36.52
N CYS A 372 23.43 18.59 35.52
CA CYS A 372 24.85 18.31 35.68
C CYS A 372 25.49 19.36 36.61
N VAL A 373 26.13 18.91 37.68
CA VAL A 373 26.82 19.77 38.65
C VAL A 373 28.32 19.49 38.64
N GLN A 374 29.10 20.49 39.04
CA GLN A 374 30.52 20.33 39.26
C GLN A 374 30.79 19.65 40.60
N THR A 375 31.61 18.60 40.59
CA THR A 375 32.05 17.86 41.78
C THR A 375 33.56 17.71 41.78
N GLN A 376 34.13 17.38 42.93
CA GLN A 376 35.57 17.19 43.05
C GLN A 376 36.02 15.94 42.27
N ALA A 377 37.05 16.08 41.44
CA ALA A 377 37.68 14.97 40.75
C ALA A 377 38.25 13.96 41.76
N PRO A 378 38.23 12.64 41.45
CA PRO A 378 38.86 11.63 42.29
C PRO A 378 40.33 11.93 42.60
N GLU A 379 40.78 11.58 43.80
CA GLU A 379 42.20 11.72 44.18
C GLU A 379 43.11 11.00 43.17
N ASN A 380 44.24 11.62 42.84
CA ASN A 380 45.20 11.17 41.82
C ASN A 380 44.75 11.30 40.35
N SER A 381 43.57 11.88 40.08
CA SER A 381 43.19 12.30 38.73
C SER A 381 44.27 13.21 38.12
N VAL A 382 44.52 13.07 36.82
CA VAL A 382 45.48 13.91 36.09
C VAL A 382 44.94 15.33 36.02
N CYS A 383 45.79 16.31 36.30
CA CYS A 383 45.48 17.72 36.17
C CYS A 383 46.69 18.48 35.62
N ASP A 384 46.57 19.80 35.46
CA ASP A 384 47.66 20.69 35.07
C ASP A 384 47.53 22.00 35.87
N ASP A 385 48.49 22.28 36.75
CA ASP A 385 48.52 23.51 37.57
C ASP A 385 49.11 24.72 36.80
N ASN A 386 49.42 24.54 35.51
CA ASN A 386 50.14 25.44 34.60
C ASN A 386 51.53 25.86 35.11
N ASN A 387 52.10 25.12 36.06
CA ASN A 387 53.47 25.32 36.50
C ASN A 387 54.42 24.53 35.59
N VAL A 388 55.15 25.23 34.74
CA VAL A 388 56.14 24.59 33.83
C VAL A 388 57.27 23.85 34.55
N CYS A 389 57.39 24.02 35.88
CA CYS A 389 58.41 23.36 36.69
C CYS A 389 57.97 22.02 37.27
N THR A 390 56.72 21.57 37.07
CA THR A 390 56.20 20.30 37.57
C THR A 390 56.08 19.28 36.44
N ASP A 391 56.57 18.05 36.67
CA ASP A 391 56.61 17.02 35.63
C ASP A 391 55.32 16.18 35.57
N VAL A 392 54.58 16.14 36.69
CA VAL A 392 53.34 15.38 36.84
C VAL A 392 52.45 16.07 37.87
N ASP A 393 51.26 16.48 37.46
CA ASP A 393 50.28 17.08 38.37
C ASP A 393 49.12 16.13 38.63
N ARG A 394 48.69 16.08 39.89
CA ARG A 394 47.62 15.21 40.36
C ARG A 394 46.70 15.94 41.32
N CYS A 395 45.43 15.55 41.30
CA CYS A 395 44.45 16.05 42.24
C CYS A 395 44.68 15.47 43.64
N ASN A 396 44.78 16.34 44.65
CA ASN A 396 44.80 15.93 46.05
C ASN A 396 43.39 15.68 46.60
N ALA A 397 43.32 15.18 47.84
CA ALA A 397 42.05 14.93 48.54
C ALA A 397 41.22 16.21 48.82
N GLN A 398 41.81 17.40 48.68
CA GLN A 398 41.14 18.70 48.82
C GLN A 398 40.67 19.30 47.49
N GLY A 399 40.87 18.61 46.37
CA GLY A 399 40.40 19.06 45.05
C GLY A 399 41.30 20.11 44.43
N GLN A 400 42.56 20.18 44.86
CA GLN A 400 43.56 21.07 44.29
C GLN A 400 44.48 20.27 43.38
N CYS A 401 44.81 20.86 42.23
CA CYS A 401 45.86 20.34 41.39
C CYS A 401 47.21 20.65 42.04
N ILE A 402 47.97 19.61 42.38
CA ILE A 402 49.31 19.75 42.93
C ILE A 402 50.32 19.13 41.98
N GLY A 403 51.28 19.93 41.51
CA GLY A 403 52.41 19.43 40.76
C GLY A 403 53.50 18.85 41.63
N SER A 404 54.08 17.74 41.19
CA SER A 404 55.24 17.10 41.82
C SER A 404 56.51 17.47 41.06
N VAL A 405 57.45 18.15 41.74
CA VAL A 405 58.80 18.42 41.21
C VAL A 405 59.77 17.33 41.68
N THR A 406 60.55 16.75 40.77
CA THR A 406 61.62 15.79 41.11
C THR A 406 62.88 16.09 40.28
N PRO A 407 64.00 16.60 40.86
CA PRO A 407 64.32 16.82 42.29
C PRO A 407 63.90 18.21 42.82
N PRO A 408 63.72 18.35 44.16
CA PRO A 408 63.27 19.60 44.77
C PRO A 408 64.38 20.65 44.81
N GLY A 409 64.14 21.81 44.18
CA GLY A 409 64.87 23.05 44.49
C GLY A 409 65.93 23.53 43.48
N VAL A 410 65.82 23.24 42.19
CA VAL A 410 66.63 23.95 41.17
C VAL A 410 65.69 24.63 40.17
N CYS A 411 65.40 25.90 40.43
CA CYS A 411 64.99 26.83 39.39
C CYS A 411 65.56 28.24 39.68
N PRO A 412 66.89 28.41 39.56
CA PRO A 412 67.46 29.64 39.00
C PRO A 412 68.33 29.36 37.78
N CYS A 413 68.33 30.26 36.79
CA CYS A 413 69.32 30.21 35.72
C CYS A 413 70.70 30.62 36.27
N GLN A 414 71.78 29.93 35.86
CA GLN A 414 73.16 30.29 36.20
C GLN A 414 73.95 30.83 35.01
N THR A 415 73.52 30.46 33.81
CA THR A 415 74.07 30.88 32.53
C THR A 415 72.93 31.15 31.55
N ASP A 416 73.21 31.90 30.49
CA ASP A 416 72.23 32.16 29.44
C ASP A 416 71.74 30.86 28.76
N LEU A 417 72.54 29.80 28.80
CA LEU A 417 72.18 28.48 28.27
C LEU A 417 71.07 27.78 29.09
N ASP A 418 70.92 28.13 30.38
CA ASP A 418 69.86 27.58 31.23
C ASP A 418 68.49 28.18 30.92
N CYS A 419 68.46 29.31 30.20
CA CYS A 419 67.26 30.00 29.75
C CYS A 419 66.92 29.70 28.28
N ASP A 420 67.76 28.94 27.59
CA ASP A 420 67.56 28.60 26.19
C ASP A 420 66.49 27.51 26.06
N ASP A 421 65.28 27.93 25.74
CA ASP A 421 64.15 27.04 25.43
C ASP A 421 64.29 26.36 24.05
N LYS A 422 65.39 26.63 23.34
CA LYS A 422 65.72 26.15 21.98
C LYS A 422 64.70 26.57 20.93
N ASP A 423 63.87 27.58 21.23
CA ASP A 423 62.95 28.19 20.30
C ASP A 423 63.55 29.49 19.74
N LEU A 424 64.15 29.40 18.55
CA LEU A 424 64.77 30.54 17.89
C LEU A 424 63.75 31.57 17.35
N CYS A 425 62.45 31.38 17.59
CA CYS A 425 61.37 32.17 17.04
C CYS A 425 60.67 33.09 18.04
N ASN A 426 60.62 32.74 19.33
CA ASN A 426 59.97 33.55 20.35
C ASN A 426 60.90 34.59 21.00
N GLY A 427 62.17 34.62 20.58
CA GLY A 427 63.18 35.57 21.05
C GLY A 427 64.24 34.87 21.90
N THR A 428 65.43 35.45 22.03
CA THR A 428 66.46 34.86 22.90
C THR A 428 66.27 35.34 24.33
N MET A 429 66.18 34.39 25.26
CA MET A 429 66.15 34.65 26.70
C MET A 429 67.56 34.68 27.25
N LYS A 430 67.83 35.61 28.17
CA LYS A 430 69.12 35.77 28.83
C LYS A 430 68.95 35.64 30.33
N CYS A 431 69.94 35.05 31.00
CA CYS A 431 69.90 34.97 32.45
C CYS A 431 70.32 36.31 33.06
N ASP A 432 69.42 36.96 33.80
CA ASP A 432 69.80 38.09 34.65
C ASP A 432 70.52 37.56 35.88
N LEU A 433 71.86 37.61 35.86
CA LEU A 433 72.72 37.10 36.92
C LEU A 433 72.52 37.79 38.29
N ASN A 434 71.81 38.92 38.37
CA ASN A 434 71.48 39.55 39.65
C ASN A 434 70.24 38.92 40.29
N THR A 435 69.24 38.56 39.48
CA THR A 435 67.97 37.99 39.96
C THR A 435 67.90 36.48 39.78
N HIS A 436 68.86 35.90 39.05
CA HIS A 436 68.90 34.50 38.60
C HIS A 436 67.61 34.06 37.89
N MET A 437 66.97 34.99 37.18
CA MET A 437 65.77 34.75 36.37
C MET A 437 66.05 34.98 34.88
N CYS A 438 65.37 34.20 34.04
CA CYS A 438 65.41 34.36 32.59
C CYS A 438 64.58 35.59 32.16
N VAL A 439 65.22 36.54 31.49
CA VAL A 439 64.60 37.76 30.98
C VAL A 439 64.76 37.83 29.46
N VAL A 440 63.81 38.45 28.76
CA VAL A 440 63.84 38.58 27.29
C VAL A 440 64.95 39.54 26.88
N ASP A 441 65.90 39.08 26.05
CA ASP A 441 66.99 39.91 25.52
C ASP A 441 66.67 40.48 24.14
N GLN A 442 66.04 39.67 23.28
CA GLN A 442 65.51 40.08 21.98
C GLN A 442 64.07 39.59 21.86
N GLY A 443 63.18 40.44 21.33
CA GLY A 443 61.77 40.06 21.11
C GLY A 443 61.60 38.98 20.04
N PRO A 444 60.36 38.48 19.85
CA PRO A 444 60.06 37.43 18.89
C PRO A 444 60.56 37.75 17.48
N LYS A 445 61.03 36.73 16.77
CA LYS A 445 61.54 36.88 15.41
C LYS A 445 60.41 37.29 14.47
N ASP A 446 60.43 38.56 14.03
CA ASP A 446 59.46 39.07 13.06
C ASP A 446 59.76 38.51 11.65
N CYS A 447 58.86 37.69 11.15
CA CYS A 447 58.96 37.06 9.83
C CYS A 447 58.36 37.89 8.69
N GLY A 448 57.89 39.11 8.97
CA GLY A 448 57.27 39.98 7.98
C GLY A 448 55.90 39.49 7.49
N PRO A 449 55.26 40.24 6.58
CA PRO A 449 53.93 39.90 6.08
C PRO A 449 53.97 38.73 5.09
N ALA A 450 52.94 37.88 5.15
CA ALA A 450 52.75 36.80 4.18
C ALA A 450 52.30 37.32 2.81
N SER A 451 52.43 36.49 1.79
CA SER A 451 52.13 36.79 0.39
C SER A 451 50.62 36.92 0.06
N GLY A 452 49.72 36.57 0.99
CA GLY A 452 48.28 36.67 0.78
C GLY A 452 47.44 36.47 2.06
N PRO A 453 46.12 36.75 2.01
CA PRO A 453 45.25 36.83 3.20
C PRO A 453 44.98 35.48 3.88
N CYS A 454 45.20 34.36 3.18
CA CYS A 454 45.14 33.00 3.74
C CYS A 454 46.50 32.32 3.85
N LYS A 455 47.56 33.13 3.94
CA LYS A 455 48.92 32.69 4.18
C LYS A 455 49.42 33.34 5.46
N VAL A 456 50.24 32.61 6.21
CA VAL A 456 50.91 33.12 7.41
C VAL A 456 52.38 32.76 7.34
N MET A 457 53.23 33.70 7.74
CA MET A 457 54.64 33.42 7.95
C MET A 457 54.80 32.79 9.34
N ARG A 458 55.29 31.56 9.39
CA ARG A 458 55.57 30.87 10.65
C ARG A 458 57.08 30.63 10.75
N CYS A 459 57.65 31.06 11.85
CA CYS A 459 59.03 30.72 12.18
C CYS A 459 59.10 29.27 12.70
N ILE A 460 60.09 28.50 12.24
CA ILE A 460 60.35 27.13 12.71
C ILE A 460 61.25 27.19 13.96
N PRO A 461 60.76 26.76 15.15
CA PRO A 461 61.47 26.92 16.43
C PRO A 461 62.91 26.40 16.43
N SER A 462 63.15 25.22 15.84
CA SER A 462 64.46 24.57 15.87
C SER A 462 65.50 25.17 14.91
N THR A 463 65.09 25.95 13.91
CA THR A 463 66.01 26.51 12.89
C THR A 463 65.95 28.03 12.79
N GLY A 464 64.96 28.66 13.42
CA GLY A 464 64.69 30.09 13.30
C GLY A 464 64.31 30.51 11.87
N GLN A 465 64.03 29.59 10.95
CA GLN A 465 63.70 29.94 9.57
C GLN A 465 62.21 30.28 9.45
N CYS A 466 61.93 31.42 8.83
CA CYS A 466 60.56 31.84 8.51
C CYS A 466 60.10 31.13 7.24
N VAL A 467 59.07 30.30 7.35
CA VAL A 467 58.45 29.60 6.22
C VAL A 467 56.99 30.03 6.08
N GLU A 468 56.55 30.16 4.84
CA GLU A 468 55.17 30.50 4.55
C GLU A 468 54.30 29.24 4.57
N GLN A 469 53.17 29.31 5.28
CA GLN A 469 52.20 28.23 5.39
C GLN A 469 50.78 28.74 5.16
N ASN A 470 49.85 27.81 4.90
CA ASN A 470 48.44 28.14 4.82
C ASN A 470 47.90 28.53 6.21
N ALA A 471 47.09 29.58 6.27
CA ALA A 471 46.34 29.92 7.48
C ALA A 471 45.38 28.78 7.86
N LEU A 472 45.06 28.67 9.15
CA LEU A 472 44.14 27.63 9.64
C LEU A 472 42.75 27.81 9.01
N PRO A 473 42.03 26.71 8.70
CA PRO A 473 40.67 26.79 8.23
C PRO A 473 39.78 27.57 9.21
N GLY A 474 38.99 28.53 8.73
CA GLY A 474 38.18 29.42 9.56
C GLY A 474 38.83 30.77 9.91
N THR A 475 40.10 30.99 9.56
CA THR A 475 40.74 32.31 9.75
C THR A 475 40.02 33.35 8.88
N PRO A 476 39.59 34.50 9.43
CA PRO A 476 38.95 35.54 8.64
C PRO A 476 39.87 36.04 7.53
N CYS A 477 39.32 36.17 6.33
CA CYS A 477 40.01 36.70 5.16
C CYS A 477 39.03 37.54 4.34
N GLU A 478 39.48 38.12 3.23
CA GLU A 478 38.59 38.82 2.29
C GLU A 478 38.87 38.27 0.89
N ASP A 479 37.85 37.69 0.25
CA ASP A 479 38.00 37.07 -1.07
C ASP A 479 37.91 38.09 -2.23
N GLY A 480 37.68 39.37 -1.89
CA GLY A 480 37.58 40.49 -2.81
C GLY A 480 36.25 40.54 -3.57
N LEU A 481 35.28 39.67 -3.25
CA LEU A 481 33.95 39.65 -3.83
C LEU A 481 32.97 40.39 -2.90
N TYR A 482 32.33 41.45 -3.40
CA TYR A 482 31.46 42.29 -2.57
C TYR A 482 30.18 41.59 -2.07
N CYS A 483 29.80 40.48 -2.72
CA CYS A 483 28.53 39.79 -2.49
C CYS A 483 28.61 38.67 -1.42
N THR A 484 29.81 38.34 -0.94
CA THR A 484 30.06 37.32 0.07
C THR A 484 30.15 37.94 1.47
N VAL A 485 29.76 37.18 2.50
CA VAL A 485 29.92 37.53 3.91
C VAL A 485 30.48 36.35 4.68
N GLY A 486 31.25 36.64 5.74
CA GLY A 486 31.86 35.61 6.58
C GLY A 486 32.96 34.83 5.86
N ASP A 487 33.79 35.55 5.10
CA ASP A 487 34.92 35.01 4.34
C ASP A 487 35.97 34.39 5.27
N THR A 488 36.23 33.11 5.06
CA THR A 488 37.19 32.35 5.86
C THR A 488 38.10 31.50 5.00
N CYS A 489 39.32 31.28 5.48
CA CYS A 489 40.27 30.43 4.81
C CYS A 489 39.79 28.98 4.83
N GLN A 490 39.88 28.29 3.70
CA GLN A 490 39.52 26.87 3.55
C GLN A 490 40.76 25.97 3.54
N LEU A 491 40.56 24.65 3.67
CA LEU A 491 41.63 23.66 3.51
C LEU A 491 42.29 23.82 2.13
N GLY A 492 43.55 24.26 2.12
CA GLY A 492 44.29 24.57 0.88
C GLY A 492 44.79 26.02 0.77
N GLY A 493 44.41 26.91 1.70
CA GLY A 493 44.91 28.29 1.76
C GLY A 493 44.21 29.26 0.80
N VAL A 494 42.96 28.94 0.42
CA VAL A 494 42.11 29.78 -0.42
C VAL A 494 41.05 30.46 0.46
N CYS A 495 40.81 31.74 0.26
CA CYS A 495 39.75 32.49 0.94
C CYS A 495 38.41 32.25 0.24
N GLN A 496 37.36 31.87 0.97
CA GLN A 496 36.02 31.69 0.43
C GLN A 496 34.93 32.16 1.41
N GLY A 497 33.94 32.91 0.90
CA GLY A 497 32.72 33.28 1.62
C GLY A 497 31.81 32.11 1.98
N THR A 498 31.26 32.13 3.20
CA THR A 498 30.34 31.09 3.71
C THR A 498 28.86 31.42 3.51
N GLY A 499 28.53 32.64 3.07
CA GLY A 499 27.17 33.07 2.74
C GLY A 499 27.13 34.16 1.66
N THR A 500 26.01 34.27 0.95
CA THR A 500 25.74 35.36 -0.01
C THR A 500 24.80 36.39 0.61
N ARG A 501 25.05 37.68 0.38
CA ARG A 501 24.13 38.74 0.79
C ARG A 501 22.83 38.60 -0.01
N THR A 502 21.75 38.16 0.62
CA THR A 502 20.41 38.26 0.02
C THR A 502 20.02 39.72 -0.09
N ALA A 503 19.88 40.21 -1.32
CA ALA A 503 19.21 41.47 -1.59
C ALA A 503 17.75 41.34 -1.14
N LEU A 504 17.36 42.05 -0.09
CA LEU A 504 15.95 42.29 0.19
C LEU A 504 15.37 43.18 -0.93
N PRO A 505 14.13 42.92 -1.38
CA PRO A 505 13.52 43.58 -2.54
C PRO A 505 13.37 45.09 -2.39
#